data_AF-A0ABD6FIM1-F1
#
_entry.id   AF-A0ABD6FIM1-F1
#
_cell.length_a   1.000
_cell.length_b   1.000
_cell.length_c   1.000
_cell.angle_alpha   90.00
_cell.angle_beta   90.00
_cell.angle_gamma   90.00
#
_symmetry.space_group_name_H-M   'P 1'
#
loop_
_entity.id
_entity.type
_entity.pdbx_description
1 polymer ?
#
loop_
_entity_poly.entity_id
_entity_poly.type
_entity_poly.pdbx_seq_one_letter_code
_entity_poly.pdbx_strand_id
1 'polypeptide(L)'
;GKRYAEIILFENTGAEIRSSLRKYSASYLRFVWATSAGVMIMSYALWAWDVRPVLGDSVWTVVSIVPFVVAVLRYAVDVDQGKAGEPEEIALRDRALQILGLAWAGSLFAAIYL
;
A
#
# COMPACT_ATOMS: atom_id res chain seq x y z
N GLY A 1 23.28 7.08 -8.97
CA GLY A 1 24.64 7.47 -8.56
C GLY A 1 25.35 6.29 -7.92
N LYS A 2 25.38 6.20 -6.59
CA LYS A 2 26.01 5.10 -5.83
C LYS A 2 25.50 3.70 -6.18
N ARG A 3 24.18 3.52 -6.30
CA ARG A 3 23.56 2.22 -6.63
C ARG A 3 23.97 1.65 -7.99
N TYR A 4 24.39 2.48 -8.95
CA TYR A 4 24.85 1.99 -10.27
C TYR A 4 26.32 1.52 -10.22
N ALA A 5 27.14 2.14 -9.37
CA ALA A 5 28.52 1.71 -9.13
C ALA A 5 28.57 0.38 -8.35
N GLU A 6 27.60 0.10 -7.50
CA GLU A 6 27.47 -1.18 -6.78
C GLU A 6 27.09 -2.35 -7.71
N ILE A 7 26.31 -2.09 -8.77
CA ILE A 7 25.92 -3.12 -9.76
C ILE A 7 27.12 -3.55 -10.61
N ILE A 8 28.00 -2.62 -11.00
CA ILE A 8 29.21 -2.92 -11.79
C ILE A 8 30.31 -3.59 -10.95
N LEU A 9 30.34 -3.34 -9.63
CA LEU A 9 31.24 -4.06 -8.71
C LEU A 9 30.80 -5.52 -8.49
N PHE A 10 29.51 -5.82 -8.69
CA PHE A 10 28.91 -7.13 -8.49
C PHE A 10 29.22 -8.11 -9.63
N GLU A 11 29.28 -7.64 -10.89
CA GLU A 11 29.58 -8.48 -12.04
C GLU A 11 31.03 -9.02 -12.06
N ASN A 12 31.97 -8.35 -11.40
CA ASN A 12 33.40 -8.69 -11.47
C ASN A 12 33.92 -9.58 -10.34
N THR A 13 33.16 -9.84 -9.27
CA THR A 13 33.79 -10.36 -8.03
C THR A 13 33.12 -11.58 -7.38
N GLY A 14 32.01 -12.09 -7.92
CA GLY A 14 31.47 -13.40 -7.52
C GLY A 14 31.29 -13.63 -6.01
N ALA A 15 31.08 -12.58 -5.22
CA ALA A 15 31.01 -12.65 -3.76
C ALA A 15 29.55 -12.70 -3.30
N GLU A 16 29.21 -13.77 -2.60
CA GLU A 16 27.89 -14.09 -2.05
C GLU A 16 27.29 -12.95 -1.21
N ILE A 17 26.18 -12.37 -1.68
CA ILE A 17 25.32 -11.52 -0.86
C ILE A 17 24.16 -12.38 -0.31
N ARG A 18 24.33 -12.79 0.96
CA ARG A 18 23.36 -13.33 1.94
C ARG A 18 22.23 -14.25 1.43
N SER A 19 22.43 -15.55 1.68
CA SER A 19 21.55 -16.67 1.34
C SER A 19 20.27 -16.84 2.18
N SER A 20 19.92 -15.94 3.11
CA SER A 20 18.70 -16.09 3.93
C SER A 20 17.41 -15.57 3.28
N LEU A 21 17.51 -14.71 2.26
CA LEU A 21 16.34 -14.19 1.51
C LEU A 21 15.95 -15.03 0.27
N ARG A 22 16.67 -16.14 0.01
CA ARG A 22 16.51 -16.96 -1.20
C ARG A 22 15.35 -17.96 -1.15
N LYS A 23 14.50 -17.93 -0.10
CA LYS A 23 13.38 -18.90 0.05
C LYS A 23 12.04 -18.44 -0.51
N TYR A 24 11.87 -17.15 -0.82
CA TYR A 24 10.64 -16.65 -1.45
C TYR A 24 10.97 -15.94 -2.76
N SER A 25 10.46 -16.46 -3.88
CA SER A 25 10.63 -15.77 -5.16
C SER A 25 9.90 -14.43 -5.12
N ALA A 26 10.43 -13.41 -5.80
CA ALA A 26 9.77 -12.11 -5.92
C ALA A 26 8.31 -12.25 -6.42
N SER A 27 8.04 -13.24 -7.27
CA SER A 27 6.71 -13.57 -7.76
C SER A 27 5.77 -14.09 -6.65
N TYR A 28 6.27 -14.95 -5.74
CA TYR A 28 5.46 -15.42 -4.61
C TYR A 28 5.13 -14.28 -3.64
N LEU A 29 6.10 -13.41 -3.35
CA LEU A 29 5.87 -12.27 -2.48
C LEU A 29 4.84 -11.29 -3.07
N ARG A 30 4.93 -11.01 -4.37
CA ARG A 30 3.92 -10.23 -5.10
C ARG A 30 2.54 -10.86 -5.05
N PHE A 31 2.45 -12.17 -5.22
CA PHE A 31 1.18 -12.90 -5.16
C PHE A 31 0.54 -12.82 -3.77
N VAL A 32 1.32 -13.07 -2.72
CA VAL A 32 0.84 -12.97 -1.33
C VAL A 32 0.41 -11.53 -1.03
N TRP A 33 1.25 -10.55 -1.40
CA TRP A 33 0.95 -9.13 -1.18
C TRP A 33 -0.33 -8.69 -1.90
N ALA A 34 -0.50 -9.02 -3.17
CA ALA A 34 -1.70 -8.68 -3.94
C ALA A 34 -2.95 -9.36 -3.38
N THR A 35 -2.84 -10.63 -2.94
CA THR A 35 -3.93 -11.37 -2.32
C THR A 35 -4.32 -10.76 -0.98
N SER A 36 -3.34 -10.42 -0.12
CA SER A 36 -3.56 -9.73 1.15
C SER A 36 -4.19 -8.35 0.94
N ALA A 37 -3.73 -7.58 -0.05
CA ALA A 37 -4.31 -6.29 -0.40
C ALA A 37 -5.78 -6.43 -0.86
N GLY A 38 -6.08 -7.44 -1.69
CA GLY A 38 -7.43 -7.75 -2.11
C GLY A 38 -8.36 -8.10 -0.94
N VAL A 39 -7.90 -8.96 -0.02
CA VAL A 39 -8.65 -9.31 1.20
C VAL A 39 -8.88 -8.08 2.07
N MET A 40 -7.86 -7.24 2.26
CA MET A 40 -7.98 -6.00 3.04
C MET A 40 -9.00 -5.02 2.44
N ILE A 41 -8.98 -4.82 1.12
CA ILE A 41 -9.96 -4.00 0.41
C ILE A 41 -11.38 -4.55 0.59
N MET A 42 -11.55 -5.87 0.44
CA MET A 42 -12.83 -6.55 0.61
C MET A 42 -13.37 -6.35 2.03
N SER A 43 -12.54 -6.60 3.04
CA SER A 43 -12.91 -6.44 4.45
C SER A 43 -13.30 -5.00 4.78
N TYR A 44 -12.56 -4.01 4.24
CA TYR A 44 -12.90 -2.60 4.45
C TYR A 44 -14.23 -2.23 3.78
N ALA A 45 -14.47 -2.69 2.54
CA ALA A 45 -15.72 -2.44 1.85
C ALA A 45 -16.92 -3.05 2.61
N LEU A 46 -16.77 -4.29 3.12
CA LEU A 46 -17.80 -4.92 3.95
C LEU A 46 -18.05 -4.13 5.24
N TRP A 47 -16.99 -3.72 5.93
CA TRP A 47 -17.12 -2.88 7.12
C TRP A 47 -17.82 -1.56 6.82
N ALA A 48 -17.50 -0.91 5.70
CA ALA A 48 -18.13 0.33 5.28
C ALA A 48 -19.64 0.19 5.04
N TRP A 49 -20.08 -0.95 4.49
CA TRP A 49 -21.52 -1.24 4.35
C TRP A 49 -22.18 -1.57 5.68
N ASP A 50 -21.49 -2.28 6.57
CA ASP A 50 -22.02 -2.69 7.88
C ASP A 50 -22.15 -1.52 8.86
N VAL A 51 -21.21 -0.58 8.82
CA VAL A 51 -21.22 0.60 9.72
C VAL A 51 -22.15 1.71 9.23
N ARG A 52 -22.58 1.68 7.96
CA ARG A 52 -23.45 2.70 7.38
C ARG A 52 -24.79 2.85 8.13
N PRO A 53 -25.56 1.80 8.44
CA PRO A 53 -26.78 1.91 9.25
C PRO A 53 -26.52 2.42 10.67
N VAL A 54 -25.34 2.12 11.24
CA VAL A 54 -24.94 2.54 12.59
C VAL A 54 -24.64 4.04 12.63
N LEU A 55 -24.10 4.59 11.54
CA LEU A 55 -23.76 6.00 11.36
C LEU A 55 -24.89 6.79 10.66
N GLY A 56 -26.15 6.46 10.91
CA GLY A 56 -27.28 7.23 10.40
C GLY A 56 -27.53 7.11 8.89
N ASP A 57 -27.14 5.98 8.29
CA ASP A 57 -27.27 5.69 6.85
C ASP A 57 -26.46 6.60 5.91
N SER A 58 -25.44 7.26 6.47
CA SER A 58 -24.58 8.22 5.76
C SER A 58 -23.90 7.61 4.53
N VAL A 59 -24.08 8.27 3.37
CA VAL A 59 -23.49 7.83 2.08
C VAL A 59 -21.97 7.99 2.08
N TRP A 60 -21.44 8.86 2.94
CA TRP A 60 -20.00 9.14 3.07
C TRP A 60 -19.18 7.92 3.46
N THR A 61 -19.78 6.96 4.16
CA THR A 61 -19.17 5.68 4.50
C THR A 61 -18.88 4.82 3.28
N VAL A 62 -19.73 4.85 2.26
CA VAL A 62 -19.48 4.13 0.99
C VAL A 62 -18.50 4.91 0.13
N VAL A 63 -18.58 6.24 0.16
CA VAL A 63 -17.65 7.13 -0.56
C VAL A 63 -16.21 6.95 -0.05
N SER A 64 -15.99 6.65 1.24
CA SER A 64 -14.66 6.42 1.82
C SER A 64 -13.93 5.20 1.25
N ILE A 65 -14.65 4.25 0.64
CA ILE A 65 -14.07 3.07 -0.02
C ILE A 65 -13.18 3.49 -1.20
N VAL A 66 -13.58 4.51 -1.96
CA VAL A 66 -12.84 4.95 -3.16
C VAL A 66 -11.43 5.45 -2.82
N PRO A 67 -11.23 6.47 -1.94
CA PRO A 67 -9.90 6.92 -1.59
C PRO A 67 -9.08 5.84 -0.89
N PHE A 68 -9.72 4.96 -0.10
CA PHE A 68 -9.04 3.83 0.54
C PHE A 68 -8.45 2.87 -0.49
N VAL A 69 -9.24 2.41 -1.46
CA VAL A 69 -8.79 1.50 -2.51
C VAL A 69 -7.69 2.14 -3.35
N VAL A 70 -7.86 3.40 -3.74
CA VAL A 70 -6.85 4.12 -4.53
C VAL A 70 -5.54 4.27 -3.76
N ALA A 71 -5.58 4.52 -2.44
CA ALA A 71 -4.38 4.57 -1.60
C ALA A 71 -3.65 3.23 -1.55
N VAL A 72 -4.39 2.12 -1.37
CA VAL A 72 -3.83 0.77 -1.33
C VAL A 72 -3.21 0.39 -2.68
N LEU A 73 -3.90 0.69 -3.79
CA LEU A 73 -3.38 0.45 -5.14
C LEU A 73 -2.18 1.35 -5.45
N ARG A 74 -2.13 2.57 -4.93
CA ARG A 74 -0.97 3.45 -5.11
C ARG A 74 0.25 2.90 -4.40
N TYR A 75 0.06 2.50 -3.14
CA TYR A 75 1.08 1.81 -2.36
C TYR A 75 1.55 0.52 -3.04
N ALA A 76 0.65 -0.22 -3.71
CA ALA A 76 0.99 -1.38 -4.54
C ALA A 76 2.08 -1.08 -5.56
N VAL A 77 1.87 -0.03 -6.34
CA VAL A 77 2.73 0.35 -7.45
C VAL A 77 4.12 0.76 -6.95
N ASP A 78 4.20 1.38 -5.78
CA ASP A 78 5.47 1.79 -5.18
C ASP A 78 6.23 0.60 -4.58
N VAL A 79 5.52 -0.37 -3.98
CA VAL A 79 6.10 -1.63 -3.51
C VAL A 79 6.63 -2.47 -4.69
N ASP A 80 5.87 -2.56 -5.78
CA ASP A 80 6.25 -3.34 -6.97
C ASP A 80 7.47 -2.79 -7.72
N GLN A 81 7.74 -1.49 -7.61
CA GLN A 81 8.92 -0.82 -8.17
C GLN A 81 10.24 -1.20 -7.45
N GLY A 82 10.20 -2.05 -6.41
CA GLY A 82 11.40 -2.46 -5.69
C GLY A 82 12.00 -1.36 -4.81
N LYS A 83 11.23 -0.29 -4.55
CA LYS A 83 11.59 0.81 -3.63
C LYS A 83 11.23 0.51 -2.18
N ALA A 84 10.92 -0.74 -1.84
CA ALA A 84 10.67 -1.22 -0.48
C ALA A 84 11.93 -1.22 0.41
N GLY A 85 12.74 -0.18 0.33
CA GLY A 85 13.89 0.05 1.21
C GLY A 85 13.41 0.45 2.60
N GLU A 86 12.44 1.36 2.71
CA GLU A 86 11.89 1.85 3.98
C GLU A 86 10.41 2.28 3.79
N PRO A 87 9.43 1.53 4.34
CA PRO A 87 8.00 1.81 4.16
C PRO A 87 7.57 3.20 4.66
N GLU A 88 8.22 3.74 5.70
CA GLU A 88 7.90 5.06 6.26
C GLU A 88 8.34 6.21 5.33
N GLU A 89 9.47 6.04 4.63
CA GLU A 89 10.00 7.07 3.73
C GLU A 89 9.11 7.24 2.49
N ILE A 90 8.50 6.15 2.00
CA ILE A 90 7.58 6.19 0.86
C ILE A 90 6.31 6.97 1.21
N ALA A 91 5.70 6.69 2.37
CA ALA A 91 4.49 7.37 2.81
C ALA A 91 4.70 8.86 3.10
N LEU A 92 5.88 9.23 3.61
CA LEU A 92 6.24 10.63 3.90
C LEU A 92 6.66 11.42 2.65
N ARG A 93 7.17 10.78 1.60
CA ARG A 93 7.52 11.45 0.34
C ARG A 93 6.38 11.51 -0.66
N ASP A 94 5.49 10.51 -0.71
CA ASP A 94 4.41 10.50 -1.70
C ASP A 94 3.26 11.42 -1.26
N ARG A 95 3.27 12.64 -1.81
CA ARG A 95 2.20 13.62 -1.65
C ARG A 95 0.83 13.08 -2.09
N ALA A 96 0.78 12.16 -3.06
CA ALA A 96 -0.47 11.53 -3.47
C ALA A 96 -1.03 10.63 -2.36
N LEU A 97 -0.18 9.87 -1.67
CA LEU A 97 -0.59 9.03 -0.54
C LEU A 97 -1.11 9.86 0.63
N GLN A 98 -0.48 11.02 0.89
CA GLN A 98 -0.94 11.97 1.92
C GLN A 98 -2.30 12.58 1.56
N ILE A 99 -2.50 13.02 0.32
CA ILE A 99 -3.78 13.57 -0.15
C ILE A 99 -4.88 12.51 -0.05
N LEU A 100 -4.58 11.26 -0.43
CA LEU A 100 -5.53 10.16 -0.33
C LEU A 100 -5.87 9.81 1.13
N GLY A 101 -4.87 9.84 2.02
CA GLY A 101 -5.08 9.66 3.47
C GLY A 101 -5.95 10.77 4.07
N LEU A 102 -5.74 12.02 3.67
CA LEU A 102 -6.58 13.15 4.08
C LEU A 102 -8.00 13.05 3.51
N ALA A 103 -8.15 12.67 2.24
CA ALA A 103 -9.45 12.46 1.62
C ALA A 103 -10.23 11.34 2.32
N TRP A 104 -9.53 10.26 2.70
CA TRP A 104 -10.09 9.15 3.46
C TRP A 104 -10.53 9.61 4.87
N ALA A 105 -9.65 10.27 5.63
CA ALA A 105 -9.99 10.80 6.95
C ALA A 105 -11.15 11.80 6.89
N GLY A 106 -11.18 12.67 5.87
CA GLY A 106 -12.28 13.61 5.61
C GLY A 106 -13.60 12.90 5.32
N SER A 107 -13.58 11.81 4.53
CA SER A 107 -14.79 11.02 4.27
C SER A 107 -15.33 10.32 5.52
N LEU A 108 -14.46 9.83 6.40
CA LEU A 108 -14.90 9.25 7.69
C LEU A 108 -15.42 10.30 8.65
N PHE A 109 -14.78 11.47 8.69
CA PHE A 109 -15.30 12.60 9.47
C PHE A 109 -16.69 13.00 8.98
N ALA A 110 -16.87 13.14 7.66
CA ALA A 110 -18.18 13.41 7.08
C ALA A 110 -19.19 12.32 7.45
N ALA A 111 -18.83 11.04 7.41
CA ALA A 111 -19.72 9.94 7.79
C ALA A 111 -20.18 9.96 9.26
N ILE A 112 -19.41 10.55 10.17
CA ILE A 112 -19.75 10.62 11.60
C ILE A 112 -20.61 11.86 11.91
N TYR A 113 -20.34 12.98 11.24
CA TYR A 113 -20.94 14.27 11.57
C TYR A 113 -22.09 14.71 10.64
N LEU A 114 -22.26 14.07 9.47
CA LEU A 114 -23.34 14.31 8.48
C LEU A 114 -24.20 13.06 8.28
#